data_AF-A0A532TIE2-F1
#
_entry.id   AF-A0A532TIE2-F1
#
_cell.length_a   1.000
_cell.length_b   1.000
_cell.length_c   1.000
_cell.angle_alpha   90.00
_cell.angle_beta   90.00
_cell.angle_gamma   90.00
#
_symmetry.space_group_name_H-M   'P 1'
#
loop_
_entity.id
_entity.type
_entity.pdbx_description
1 polymer ?
#
loop_
_entity_poly.entity_id
_entity_poly.type
_entity_poly.pdbx_seq_one_letter_code
_entity_poly.pdbx_strand_id
1 'polypeptide(L)'
;MNSKIKIALIIVLITISVGISSILFNVLIILETRNNPINRAPVISNLPDQTVYKDYTLLDAFDLDNYTIDPDSDLLTYSIIGNTNPLCGISIDNESRIDIIPTSDWTGFSNITIQTSDGKLNASDSFIINVIEVEYFLGIKEGDIFIWEVEKVNITNFNDIFGFEPNFGEGDLCKLIIHDINEDIILWILQAEFWEYGSNWEESGSVVNFRIYKNPANFNDELFLPIPVNIYLQEIITHFPVEYYLTGMSLFKDGISDTGKDYTWQKEYNTNGAMITESFLDEYDNVIVRLRLL
;
A
#
# COMPACT_ATOMS: atom_id res chain seq x y z
N MET A 1 23.55 -33.27 23.57
CA MET A 1 24.13 -34.63 23.64
C MET A 1 25.27 -34.70 22.64
N ASN A 2 26.53 -34.74 23.06
CA ASN A 2 27.67 -34.88 22.14
C ASN A 2 27.59 -36.24 21.46
N SER A 3 27.20 -36.23 20.18
CA SER A 3 27.31 -37.37 19.28
C SER A 3 28.77 -37.79 19.22
N LYS A 4 29.14 -38.81 20.00
CA LYS A 4 30.46 -39.44 19.87
C LYS A 4 30.48 -40.15 18.54
N ILE A 5 31.22 -39.60 17.57
CA ILE A 5 31.58 -40.30 16.34
C ILE A 5 32.30 -41.58 16.76
N LYS A 6 31.68 -42.74 16.50
CA LYS A 6 32.37 -44.02 16.63
C LYS A 6 33.14 -44.22 15.33
N ILE A 7 34.46 -44.13 15.44
CA ILE A 7 35.39 -44.45 14.36
C ILE A 7 35.84 -45.89 14.58
N ALA A 8 35.61 -46.76 13.60
CA ALA A 8 36.24 -48.08 13.55
C ALA A 8 37.37 -48.06 12.51
N LEU A 9 38.57 -48.43 12.94
CA LEU A 9 39.75 -48.55 12.11
C LEU A 9 39.96 -50.03 11.78
N ILE A 10 39.92 -50.38 10.51
CA ILE A 10 40.19 -51.74 10.03
C ILE A 10 41.45 -51.67 9.17
N ILE A 11 42.51 -52.37 9.58
CA ILE A 11 43.71 -52.52 8.75
C ILE A 11 43.56 -53.84 8.00
N VAL A 12 43.55 -53.75 6.67
CA VAL A 12 43.55 -54.90 5.77
C VAL A 12 44.93 -55.02 5.13
N LEU A 13 45.54 -56.20 5.28
CA LEU A 13 46.78 -56.54 4.60
C LEU A 13 46.45 -57.10 3.23
N ILE A 14 46.88 -56.42 2.18
CA ILE A 14 46.69 -56.88 0.80
C ILE A 14 48.05 -57.26 0.23
N THR A 15 48.20 -58.52 -0.17
CA THR A 15 49.39 -58.98 -0.89
C THR A 15 49.05 -59.11 -2.37
N ILE A 16 49.84 -58.48 -3.23
CA ILE A 16 49.76 -58.64 -4.68
C ILE A 16 51.01 -59.39 -5.15
N SER A 17 50.83 -60.49 -5.87
CA SER A 17 51.92 -61.34 -6.35
C SER A 17 51.92 -61.49 -7.86
N VAL A 18 53.10 -61.47 -8.47
CA VAL A 18 53.32 -61.80 -9.88
C VAL A 18 54.51 -62.76 -9.97
N GLY A 19 54.25 -64.02 -10.33
CA GLY A 19 55.27 -65.07 -10.29
C GLY A 19 55.75 -65.35 -8.86
N ILE A 20 57.07 -65.32 -8.64
CA ILE A 20 57.69 -65.51 -7.32
C ILE A 20 57.84 -64.20 -6.50
N SER A 21 57.49 -63.06 -7.11
CA SER A 21 57.59 -61.75 -6.46
C SER A 21 56.25 -61.37 -5.84
N SER A 22 56.27 -60.79 -4.63
CA SER A 22 55.08 -60.26 -3.98
C SER A 22 55.37 -58.92 -3.30
N ILE A 23 54.34 -58.08 -3.20
CA ILE A 23 54.35 -56.81 -2.48
C ILE A 23 53.17 -56.79 -1.51
N LEU A 24 53.42 -56.37 -0.27
CA LEU A 24 52.43 -56.23 0.78
C LEU A 24 52.05 -54.76 0.96
N PHE A 25 50.76 -54.48 1.03
CA PHE A 25 50.20 -53.15 1.29
C PHE A 25 49.35 -53.18 2.57
N ASN A 26 49.52 -52.15 3.41
CA ASN A 26 48.58 -51.86 4.49
C ASN A 26 47.48 -50.95 3.95
N VAL A 27 46.24 -51.42 3.95
CA VAL A 27 45.08 -50.58 3.64
C VAL A 27 44.37 -50.27 4.95
N LEU A 28 44.35 -48.99 5.33
CA LEU A 28 43.56 -48.52 6.45
C LEU A 28 42.16 -48.14 5.96
N ILE A 29 41.14 -48.87 6.41
CA ILE A 29 39.73 -48.54 6.19
C ILE A 29 39.23 -47.83 7.45
N ILE A 30 38.71 -46.62 7.27
CA ILE A 30 38.09 -45.83 8.33
C ILE A 30 36.57 -45.89 8.12
N LEU A 31 35.86 -46.48 9.08
CA LEU A 31 34.40 -46.48 9.10
C LEU A 31 33.93 -45.46 10.14
N GLU A 32 33.19 -44.45 9.70
CA GLU A 32 32.57 -43.46 10.59
C GLU A 32 31.06 -43.63 10.57
N THR A 33 30.45 -43.63 11.76
CA THR A 33 29.00 -43.52 11.91
C THR A 33 28.63 -42.07 12.22
N ARG A 34 27.94 -41.40 11.29
CA ARG A 34 27.34 -40.08 11.54
C ARG A 34 25.90 -40.30 12.02
N ASN A 35 25.60 -39.93 13.26
CA ASN A 35 24.21 -39.73 13.68
C ASN A 35 23.70 -38.51 12.93
N ASN A 36 22.90 -38.71 11.88
CA ASN A 36 22.18 -37.60 11.28
C ASN A 36 21.11 -37.14 12.29
N PRO A 37 20.99 -35.84 12.61
CA PRO A 37 19.88 -35.37 13.44
C PRO A 37 18.55 -35.80 12.80
N ILE A 38 17.59 -36.23 13.63
CA ILE A 38 16.23 -36.52 13.17
C ILE A 38 15.62 -35.20 12.71
N ASN A 39 15.08 -35.18 11.50
CA ASN A 39 14.38 -34.03 10.94
C ASN A 39 13.23 -33.59 11.86
N ARG A 40 13.19 -32.30 12.18
CA ARG A 40 12.11 -31.66 12.93
C ARG A 40 11.22 -30.91 11.94
N ALA A 41 9.91 -31.00 12.14
CA ALA A 41 8.98 -30.30 11.27
C ALA A 41 9.16 -28.78 11.39
N PRO A 42 8.86 -28.03 10.31
CA PRO A 42 8.75 -26.59 10.40
C PRO A 42 7.63 -26.19 11.35
N VAL A 43 7.65 -24.94 11.78
CA VAL A 43 6.59 -24.31 12.55
C VAL A 43 6.05 -23.14 11.74
N ILE A 44 4.71 -23.01 11.70
CA ILE A 44 3.99 -21.85 11.18
C ILE A 44 2.90 -21.49 12.19
N SER A 45 2.74 -20.21 12.49
CA SER A 45 1.74 -19.76 13.46
C SER A 45 1.46 -18.26 13.37
N ASN A 46 0.26 -17.85 13.79
CA ASN A 46 -0.19 -16.47 13.88
C ASN A 46 -0.26 -15.76 12.52
N LEU A 47 -0.70 -16.46 11.48
CA LEU A 47 -1.00 -15.80 10.20
C LEU A 47 -2.09 -14.72 10.41
N PRO A 48 -1.87 -13.48 9.95
CA PRO A 48 -2.80 -12.38 10.21
C PRO A 48 -4.01 -12.44 9.27
N ASP A 49 -5.21 -12.30 9.84
CA ASP A 49 -6.43 -12.09 9.06
C ASP A 49 -6.31 -10.83 8.18
N GLN A 50 -6.89 -10.87 6.98
CA GLN A 50 -6.85 -9.80 5.99
C GLN A 50 -8.25 -9.27 5.71
N THR A 51 -8.35 -7.96 5.54
CA THR A 51 -9.55 -7.30 5.00
C THR A 51 -9.17 -6.54 3.74
N VAL A 52 -9.92 -6.77 2.67
CA VAL A 52 -9.76 -6.07 1.40
C VAL A 52 -11.12 -5.55 0.94
N TYR A 53 -11.10 -4.44 0.21
CA TYR A 53 -12.32 -3.90 -0.36
C TYR A 53 -12.67 -4.59 -1.68
N LYS A 54 -13.96 -4.73 -1.95
CA LYS A 54 -14.50 -5.26 -3.20
C LYS A 54 -13.94 -4.49 -4.38
N ASP A 55 -13.58 -5.21 -5.45
CA ASP A 55 -12.97 -4.66 -6.67
C ASP A 55 -11.55 -4.06 -6.50
N TYR A 56 -10.96 -4.14 -5.30
CA TYR A 56 -9.57 -3.75 -5.05
C TYR A 56 -8.66 -4.93 -4.83
N THR A 57 -7.38 -4.74 -5.17
CA THR A 57 -6.33 -5.71 -4.96
C THR A 57 -5.48 -5.33 -3.75
N LEU A 58 -5.07 -6.34 -2.97
CA LEU A 58 -4.06 -6.22 -1.93
C LEU A 58 -2.87 -7.12 -2.29
N LEU A 59 -1.81 -6.53 -2.84
CA LEU A 59 -0.54 -7.21 -3.11
C LEU A 59 0.38 -7.12 -1.90
N ASP A 60 1.29 -8.08 -1.77
CA ASP A 60 2.30 -8.10 -0.71
C ASP A 60 1.71 -7.99 0.72
N ALA A 61 0.52 -8.56 0.95
CA ALA A 61 -0.26 -8.38 2.18
C ALA A 61 0.56 -8.71 3.43
N PHE A 62 1.32 -9.80 3.37
CA PHE A 62 2.38 -10.15 4.31
C PHE A 62 3.29 -11.23 3.72
N ASP A 63 4.50 -11.32 4.26
CA ASP A 63 5.50 -12.33 3.92
C ASP A 63 5.38 -13.53 4.87
N LEU A 64 5.23 -14.74 4.31
CA LEU A 64 5.11 -15.98 5.06
C LEU A 64 6.38 -16.32 5.87
N ASP A 65 7.55 -15.88 5.42
CA ASP A 65 8.83 -16.13 6.12
C ASP A 65 8.87 -15.45 7.50
N ASN A 66 8.06 -14.41 7.72
CA ASN A 66 7.93 -13.76 9.04
C ASN A 66 7.15 -14.60 10.06
N TYR A 67 6.44 -15.63 9.61
CA TYR A 67 5.55 -16.46 10.44
C TYR A 67 6.00 -17.90 10.53
N THR A 68 7.14 -18.23 9.92
CA THR A 68 7.67 -19.60 9.87
C THR A 68 9.08 -19.70 10.42
N ILE A 69 9.38 -20.88 10.95
CA ILE A 69 10.73 -21.22 11.35
C ILE A 69 10.95 -22.72 11.19
N ASP A 70 12.06 -23.09 10.56
CA ASP A 70 12.53 -24.46 10.56
C ASP A 70 13.60 -24.66 11.65
N PRO A 71 13.39 -25.58 12.61
CA PRO A 71 14.37 -25.80 13.66
C PRO A 71 15.74 -26.30 13.15
N ASP A 72 15.78 -26.96 11.99
CA ASP A 72 16.98 -27.51 11.35
C ASP A 72 17.55 -26.57 10.26
N SER A 73 16.89 -25.43 10.01
CA SER A 73 17.23 -24.46 8.96
C SER A 73 17.19 -25.03 7.54
N ASP A 74 16.31 -26.01 7.31
CA ASP A 74 16.00 -26.51 5.99
C ASP A 74 15.24 -25.43 5.17
N LEU A 75 15.37 -25.48 3.83
CA LEU A 75 14.66 -24.57 2.95
C LEU A 75 13.16 -24.89 2.97
N LEU A 76 12.34 -23.86 3.16
CA LEU A 76 10.90 -23.99 3.25
C LEU A 76 10.20 -23.73 1.91
N THR A 77 9.07 -24.42 1.73
CA THR A 77 8.15 -24.21 0.63
C THR A 77 6.74 -24.01 1.16
N TYR A 78 5.94 -23.20 0.47
CA TYR A 78 4.58 -22.85 0.88
C TYR A 78 3.55 -23.32 -0.14
N SER A 79 2.37 -23.73 0.35
CA SER A 79 1.23 -24.05 -0.50
C SER A 79 -0.09 -23.73 0.20
N ILE A 80 -1.08 -23.30 -0.58
CA ILE A 80 -2.46 -23.15 -0.12
C ILE A 80 -3.12 -24.52 -0.20
N ILE A 81 -3.40 -25.13 0.96
CA ILE A 81 -4.03 -26.46 1.05
C ILE A 81 -5.51 -26.40 1.42
N GLY A 82 -6.01 -25.23 1.83
CA GLY A 82 -7.41 -24.97 2.14
C GLY A 82 -7.82 -23.57 1.69
N ASN A 83 -8.97 -23.48 1.02
CA ASN A 83 -9.61 -22.23 0.64
C ASN A 83 -11.12 -22.49 0.55
N THR A 84 -11.90 -21.96 1.51
CA THR A 84 -13.35 -22.23 1.56
C THR A 84 -14.14 -21.53 0.45
N ASN A 85 -13.60 -20.45 -0.12
CA ASN A 85 -14.20 -19.74 -1.24
C ASN A 85 -13.13 -19.15 -2.17
N PRO A 86 -12.90 -19.75 -3.36
CA PRO A 86 -11.86 -19.30 -4.28
C PRO A 86 -12.11 -17.89 -4.85
N LEU A 87 -13.30 -17.31 -4.70
CA LEU A 87 -13.59 -15.94 -5.14
C LEU A 87 -12.81 -14.87 -4.37
N CYS A 88 -12.20 -15.21 -3.21
CA CYS A 88 -11.25 -14.32 -2.53
C CYS A 88 -9.94 -14.11 -3.32
N GLY A 89 -9.62 -15.01 -4.26
CA GLY A 89 -8.50 -14.84 -5.19
C GLY A 89 -7.12 -14.72 -4.56
N ILE A 90 -6.88 -15.46 -3.47
CA ILE A 90 -5.57 -15.59 -2.86
C ILE A 90 -4.55 -16.32 -3.75
N SER A 91 -3.33 -15.80 -3.79
CA SER A 91 -2.14 -16.48 -4.31
C SER A 91 -0.92 -16.29 -3.40
N ILE A 92 0.11 -17.10 -3.60
CA ILE A 92 1.45 -16.91 -3.02
C ILE A 92 2.38 -16.56 -4.19
N ASP A 93 3.12 -15.47 -4.08
CA ASP A 93 4.06 -15.04 -5.10
C ASP A 93 5.41 -15.79 -5.02
N ASN A 94 6.38 -15.39 -5.84
CA ASN A 94 7.71 -16.02 -5.86
C ASN A 94 8.62 -15.58 -4.69
N GLU A 95 8.21 -14.56 -3.92
CA GLU A 95 8.90 -14.05 -2.74
C GLU A 95 8.22 -14.53 -1.43
N SER A 96 7.34 -15.55 -1.51
CA SER A 96 6.60 -16.10 -0.37
C SER A 96 5.57 -15.15 0.25
N ARG A 97 5.14 -14.13 -0.49
CA ARG A 97 4.16 -13.16 -0.03
C ARG A 97 2.75 -13.52 -0.48
N ILE A 98 1.78 -13.12 0.33
CA ILE A 98 0.36 -13.31 0.05
C ILE A 98 -0.17 -12.15 -0.79
N ASP A 99 -0.75 -12.49 -1.94
CA ASP A 99 -1.53 -11.57 -2.76
C ASP A 99 -3.01 -11.95 -2.71
N ILE A 100 -3.88 -10.94 -2.73
CA ILE A 100 -5.34 -11.10 -2.68
C ILE A 100 -5.96 -10.25 -3.79
N ILE A 101 -6.52 -10.93 -4.79
CA ILE A 101 -7.23 -10.31 -5.92
C ILE A 101 -8.64 -10.89 -5.96
N PRO A 102 -9.61 -10.31 -5.23
CA PRO A 102 -10.98 -10.80 -5.23
C PRO A 102 -11.58 -10.82 -6.63
N THR A 103 -12.50 -11.75 -6.86
CA THR A 103 -13.34 -11.71 -8.06
C THR A 103 -14.16 -10.42 -8.06
N SER A 104 -14.29 -9.77 -9.22
CA SER A 104 -15.03 -8.52 -9.33
C SER A 104 -16.48 -8.67 -8.84
N ASP A 105 -16.97 -7.63 -8.18
CA ASP A 105 -18.29 -7.53 -7.53
C ASP A 105 -18.56 -8.62 -6.47
N TRP A 106 -17.53 -9.25 -5.92
CA TRP A 106 -17.68 -10.25 -4.86
C TRP A 106 -17.42 -9.69 -3.47
N THR A 107 -18.34 -9.97 -2.54
CA THR A 107 -18.13 -9.78 -1.10
C THR A 107 -18.33 -11.10 -0.37
N GLY A 108 -17.68 -11.24 0.79
CA GLY A 108 -17.76 -12.42 1.63
C GLY A 108 -16.43 -12.72 2.28
N PHE A 109 -16.28 -13.92 2.84
CA PHE A 109 -15.05 -14.32 3.50
C PHE A 109 -14.57 -15.69 3.00
N SER A 110 -13.28 -15.95 3.20
CA SER A 110 -12.69 -17.27 3.01
C SER A 110 -11.74 -17.61 4.15
N ASN A 111 -11.84 -18.82 4.70
CA ASN A 111 -10.84 -19.39 5.58
C ASN A 111 -9.78 -20.08 4.71
N ILE A 112 -8.54 -19.63 4.88
CA ILE A 112 -7.36 -20.09 4.16
C ILE A 112 -6.55 -20.98 5.08
N THR A 113 -6.01 -22.08 4.55
CA THR A 113 -5.03 -22.90 5.25
C THR A 113 -3.75 -22.96 4.42
N ILE A 114 -2.67 -22.44 4.99
CA ILE A 114 -1.32 -22.49 4.40
C ILE A 114 -0.57 -23.67 5.00
N GLN A 115 0.10 -24.44 4.16
CA GLN A 115 1.06 -25.46 4.56
C GLN A 115 2.47 -24.98 4.26
N THR A 116 3.35 -25.13 5.25
CA THR A 116 4.82 -25.03 5.07
C THR A 116 5.44 -26.43 5.11
N SER A 117 6.45 -26.68 4.27
CA SER A 117 7.16 -27.95 4.16
C SER A 117 8.67 -27.75 4.03
N ASP A 118 9.43 -28.55 4.78
CA ASP A 118 10.90 -28.69 4.67
C ASP A 118 11.31 -29.77 3.63
N GLY A 119 10.34 -30.31 2.87
CA GLY A 119 10.52 -31.42 1.93
C GLY A 119 10.41 -32.82 2.54
N LYS A 120 10.28 -32.94 3.87
CA LYS A 120 10.13 -34.21 4.60
C LYS A 120 8.93 -34.20 5.56
N LEU A 121 8.72 -33.11 6.28
CA LEU A 121 7.66 -32.88 7.24
C LEU A 121 6.98 -31.53 6.95
N ASN A 122 5.74 -31.41 7.43
CA ASN A 122 4.89 -30.26 7.14
C ASN A 122 4.27 -29.71 8.44
N ALA A 123 3.94 -28.43 8.41
CA ALA A 123 3.06 -27.77 9.37
C ALA A 123 2.06 -26.87 8.64
N SER A 124 0.97 -26.49 9.30
CA SER A 124 -0.03 -25.62 8.70
C SER A 124 -0.65 -24.67 9.72
N ASP A 125 -1.04 -23.49 9.25
CA ASP A 125 -1.82 -22.51 10.00
C ASP A 125 -2.90 -21.91 9.10
N SER A 126 -3.89 -21.26 9.71
CA SER A 126 -5.05 -20.70 9.02
C SER A 126 -5.29 -19.23 9.37
N PHE A 127 -5.82 -18.49 8.41
CA PHE A 127 -6.28 -17.12 8.56
C PHE A 127 -7.51 -16.85 7.71
N ILE A 128 -8.20 -15.75 7.97
CA ILE A 128 -9.40 -15.33 7.27
C ILE A 128 -9.08 -14.20 6.30
N ILE A 129 -9.59 -14.29 5.09
CA ILE A 129 -9.71 -13.15 4.18
C ILE A 129 -11.17 -12.69 4.19
N ASN A 130 -11.40 -11.41 4.46
CA ASN A 130 -12.70 -10.77 4.38
C ASN A 130 -12.71 -9.74 3.24
N VAL A 131 -13.66 -9.86 2.32
CA VAL A 131 -13.89 -8.93 1.21
C VAL A 131 -15.18 -8.17 1.49
N ILE A 132 -15.06 -6.86 1.70
CA ILE A 132 -16.15 -5.98 2.12
C ILE A 132 -16.40 -4.88 1.10
N GLU A 133 -17.60 -4.30 1.13
CA GLU A 133 -17.86 -3.05 0.41
C GLU A 133 -16.98 -1.92 0.96
N VAL A 134 -16.65 -0.95 0.11
CA VAL A 134 -16.00 0.28 0.56
C VAL A 134 -17.00 1.09 1.37
N GLU A 135 -16.62 1.44 2.59
CA GLU A 135 -17.32 2.42 3.39
C GLU A 135 -16.43 3.67 3.50
N TYR A 136 -17.00 4.80 3.10
CA TYR A 136 -16.31 6.08 3.09
C TYR A 136 -16.64 6.89 4.34
N PHE A 137 -15.62 7.53 4.90
CA PHE A 137 -15.73 8.41 6.06
C PHE A 137 -14.99 9.73 5.82
N LEU A 138 -15.25 10.75 6.65
CA LEU A 138 -14.37 11.92 6.70
C LEU A 138 -13.20 11.67 7.65
N GLY A 139 -11.98 11.94 7.20
CA GLY A 139 -10.77 11.94 8.04
C GLY A 139 -10.54 13.26 8.78
N ILE A 140 -11.47 14.20 8.66
CA ILE A 140 -11.46 15.55 9.27
C ILE A 140 -12.60 15.68 10.28
N LYS A 141 -12.46 16.60 11.23
CA LYS A 141 -13.42 16.80 12.34
C LYS A 141 -13.65 18.28 12.67
N GLU A 142 -14.68 18.51 13.48
CA GLU A 142 -14.91 19.81 14.12
C GLU A 142 -13.67 20.32 14.86
N GLY A 143 -13.34 21.59 14.62
CA GLY A 143 -12.20 22.28 15.19
C GLY A 143 -10.87 22.05 14.45
N ASP A 144 -10.82 21.22 13.41
CA ASP A 144 -9.62 21.12 12.57
C ASP A 144 -9.34 22.45 11.88
N ILE A 145 -8.05 22.81 11.83
CA ILE A 145 -7.55 24.05 11.26
C ILE A 145 -6.61 23.70 10.11
N PHE A 146 -6.83 24.33 8.96
CA PHE A 146 -6.00 24.20 7.78
C PHE A 146 -5.45 25.56 7.41
N ILE A 147 -4.15 25.65 7.14
CA ILE A 147 -3.50 26.87 6.69
C ILE A 147 -2.74 26.51 5.43
N TRP A 148 -3.07 27.18 4.33
CA TRP A 148 -2.31 27.04 3.08
C TRP A 148 -1.49 28.30 2.83
N GLU A 149 -0.26 28.09 2.41
CA GLU A 149 0.65 29.12 1.92
C GLU A 149 0.64 29.12 0.39
N VAL A 150 0.70 30.30 -0.21
CA VAL A 150 1.08 30.47 -1.61
C VAL A 150 2.58 30.17 -1.72
N GLU A 151 2.92 28.90 -1.97
CA GLU A 151 4.31 28.44 -2.12
C GLU A 151 4.98 29.07 -3.35
N LYS A 152 4.20 29.32 -4.42
CA LYS A 152 4.70 29.92 -5.66
C LYS A 152 3.62 30.66 -6.42
N VAL A 153 3.96 31.79 -7.04
CA VAL A 153 3.11 32.44 -8.04
C VAL A 153 3.95 33.13 -9.13
N ASN A 154 3.69 32.79 -10.39
CA ASN A 154 4.21 33.48 -11.56
C ASN A 154 3.16 34.46 -12.07
N ILE A 155 3.28 35.73 -11.67
CA ILE A 155 2.31 36.80 -11.99
C ILE A 155 2.11 36.95 -13.50
N THR A 156 3.18 36.85 -14.30
CA THR A 156 3.09 36.97 -15.76
C THR A 156 2.23 35.86 -16.33
N ASN A 157 2.54 34.60 -16.03
CA ASN A 157 1.78 33.46 -16.53
C ASN A 157 0.34 33.47 -16.00
N PHE A 158 0.15 33.87 -14.74
CA PHE A 158 -1.17 33.98 -14.13
C PHE A 158 -2.05 34.98 -14.89
N ASN A 159 -1.57 36.21 -15.12
CA ASN A 159 -2.31 37.21 -15.87
C ASN A 159 -2.52 36.80 -17.32
N ASP A 160 -1.51 36.18 -17.94
CA ASP A 160 -1.59 35.68 -19.30
C ASP A 160 -2.67 34.61 -19.48
N ILE A 161 -2.91 33.76 -18.48
CA ILE A 161 -3.86 32.65 -18.53
C ILE A 161 -5.23 33.07 -17.99
N PHE A 162 -5.30 33.73 -16.84
CA PHE A 162 -6.57 34.06 -16.20
C PHE A 162 -7.10 35.46 -16.57
N GLY A 163 -6.28 36.33 -17.17
CA GLY A 163 -6.70 37.65 -17.65
C GLY A 163 -6.80 38.72 -16.56
N PHE A 164 -6.30 38.45 -15.36
CA PHE A 164 -6.23 39.41 -14.24
C PHE A 164 -4.98 39.15 -13.38
N GLU A 165 -4.56 40.16 -12.61
CA GLU A 165 -3.49 40.00 -11.62
C GLU A 165 -4.00 39.33 -10.35
N PRO A 166 -3.24 38.40 -9.74
CA PRO A 166 -3.63 37.77 -8.49
C PRO A 166 -3.66 38.81 -7.37
N ASN A 167 -4.60 38.66 -6.43
CA ASN A 167 -4.69 39.49 -5.23
C ASN A 167 -3.87 38.92 -4.05
N PHE A 168 -2.92 38.03 -4.33
CA PHE A 168 -2.03 37.36 -3.39
C PHE A 168 -0.62 37.22 -3.98
N GLY A 169 0.38 37.06 -3.12
CA GLY A 169 1.79 36.85 -3.45
C GLY A 169 2.39 35.62 -2.76
N GLU A 170 3.65 35.29 -3.12
CA GLU A 170 4.39 34.20 -2.46
C GLU A 170 4.52 34.47 -0.95
N GLY A 171 4.23 33.46 -0.14
CA GLY A 171 4.23 33.55 1.33
C GLY A 171 2.92 34.02 1.95
N ASP A 172 1.94 34.46 1.16
CA ASP A 172 0.62 34.80 1.69
C ASP A 172 -0.11 33.54 2.18
N LEU A 173 -0.82 33.68 3.29
CA LEU A 173 -1.53 32.58 3.95
C LEU A 173 -3.03 32.75 3.86
N CYS A 174 -3.76 31.67 3.56
CA CYS A 174 -5.18 31.55 3.84
C CYS A 174 -5.40 30.52 4.96
N LYS A 175 -6.54 30.62 5.64
CA LYS A 175 -6.87 29.76 6.77
C LYS A 175 -8.31 29.31 6.70
N LEU A 176 -8.54 28.06 7.09
CA LEU A 176 -9.86 27.46 7.23
C LEU A 176 -9.98 26.82 8.62
N ILE A 177 -11.10 27.04 9.30
CA ILE A 177 -11.47 26.30 10.51
C ILE A 177 -12.79 25.58 10.27
N ILE A 178 -12.83 24.29 10.55
CA ILE A 178 -14.06 23.51 10.52
C ILE A 178 -14.88 23.80 11.78
N HIS A 179 -16.13 24.24 11.61
CA HIS A 179 -17.05 24.57 12.72
C HIS A 179 -18.14 23.53 12.93
N ASP A 180 -18.64 22.90 11.87
CA ASP A 180 -19.69 21.89 11.98
C ASP A 180 -19.62 20.90 10.82
N ILE A 181 -19.96 19.64 11.09
CA ILE A 181 -20.05 18.57 10.10
C ILE A 181 -21.39 17.88 10.29
N ASN A 182 -22.29 18.05 9.32
CA ASN A 182 -23.57 17.37 9.27
C ASN A 182 -23.51 16.22 8.26
N GLU A 183 -23.78 15.01 8.72
CA GLU A 183 -23.80 13.81 7.88
C GLU A 183 -25.23 13.50 7.40
N ASP A 184 -25.37 13.41 6.08
CA ASP A 184 -26.56 12.89 5.40
C ASP A 184 -26.26 11.50 4.80
N ILE A 185 -27.28 10.89 4.21
CA ILE A 185 -27.23 9.59 3.53
C ILE A 185 -26.24 9.62 2.36
N ILE A 186 -26.17 10.73 1.61
CA ILE A 186 -25.41 10.81 0.35
C ILE A 186 -24.15 11.68 0.42
N LEU A 187 -24.03 12.54 1.43
CA LEU A 187 -22.95 13.52 1.54
C LEU A 187 -22.76 13.98 2.99
N TRP A 188 -21.64 14.63 3.24
CA TRP A 188 -21.43 15.48 4.41
C TRP A 188 -21.54 16.95 4.00
N ILE A 189 -22.18 17.76 4.85
CA ILE A 189 -22.19 19.22 4.75
C ILE A 189 -21.24 19.74 5.82
N LEU A 190 -20.13 20.31 5.37
CA LEU A 190 -19.13 20.94 6.21
C LEU A 190 -19.38 22.44 6.24
N GLN A 191 -19.63 23.01 7.41
CA GLN A 191 -19.57 24.45 7.62
C GLN A 191 -18.21 24.82 8.19
N ALA A 192 -17.56 25.79 7.56
CA ALA A 192 -16.26 26.28 7.96
C ALA A 192 -16.21 27.80 7.92
N GLU A 193 -15.24 28.37 8.62
CA GLU A 193 -14.88 29.78 8.52
C GLU A 193 -13.56 29.90 7.77
N PHE A 194 -13.53 30.79 6.78
CA PHE A 194 -12.44 30.96 5.83
C PHE A 194 -11.90 32.39 5.87
N TRP A 195 -10.58 32.49 5.97
CA TRP A 195 -9.82 33.72 5.92
C TRP A 195 -9.00 33.74 4.64
N GLU A 196 -9.27 34.72 3.79
CA GLU A 196 -8.56 34.93 2.52
C GLU A 196 -7.08 35.28 2.75
N TYR A 197 -6.30 35.23 1.66
CA TYR A 197 -4.89 35.59 1.64
C TYR A 197 -4.65 36.99 2.20
N GLY A 198 -3.68 37.11 3.10
CA GLY A 198 -3.28 38.39 3.69
C GLY A 198 -4.29 39.01 4.67
N SER A 199 -5.35 38.28 5.03
CA SER A 199 -6.36 38.76 5.98
C SER A 199 -5.88 38.74 7.44
N ASN A 200 -6.47 39.60 8.28
CA ASN A 200 -6.25 39.58 9.72
C ASN A 200 -7.09 38.49 10.38
N TRP A 201 -6.45 37.48 10.98
CA TRP A 201 -7.14 36.35 11.61
C TRP A 201 -7.75 36.67 12.99
N GLU A 202 -7.58 37.89 13.50
CA GLU A 202 -8.29 38.36 14.69
C GLU A 202 -9.74 38.78 14.37
N GLU A 203 -10.04 39.07 13.11
CA GLU A 203 -11.40 39.36 12.64
C GLU A 203 -12.13 38.06 12.25
N SER A 204 -13.46 38.10 12.21
CA SER A 204 -14.24 36.97 11.71
C SER A 204 -13.99 36.73 10.23
N GLY A 205 -13.78 35.48 9.86
CA GLY A 205 -13.70 35.03 8.47
C GLY A 205 -15.07 34.91 7.83
N SER A 206 -15.06 34.56 6.55
CA SER A 206 -16.26 34.26 5.77
C SER A 206 -16.75 32.85 6.06
N VAL A 207 -18.05 32.70 6.35
CA VAL A 207 -18.65 31.37 6.49
C VAL A 207 -18.81 30.73 5.11
N VAL A 208 -18.22 29.55 4.93
CA VAL A 208 -18.27 28.76 3.71
C VAL A 208 -18.87 27.38 4.01
N ASN A 209 -19.57 26.80 3.03
CA ASN A 209 -20.13 25.46 3.15
C ASN A 209 -19.59 24.57 2.04
N PHE A 210 -19.04 23.42 2.41
CA PHE A 210 -18.60 22.41 1.47
C PHE A 210 -19.58 21.23 1.49
N ARG A 211 -19.83 20.66 0.31
CA ARG A 211 -20.54 19.39 0.17
C ARG A 211 -19.52 18.36 -0.25
N ILE A 212 -19.36 17.33 0.57
CA ILE A 212 -18.44 16.23 0.30
C ILE A 212 -19.30 15.00 0.05
N TYR A 213 -19.40 14.56 -1.19
CA TYR A 213 -20.23 13.40 -1.53
C TYR A 213 -19.57 12.10 -1.07
N LYS A 214 -20.40 11.15 -0.63
CA LYS A 214 -19.94 9.80 -0.29
C LYS A 214 -19.61 8.97 -1.53
N ASN A 215 -20.34 9.22 -2.62
CA ASN A 215 -20.16 8.51 -3.88
C ASN A 215 -19.23 9.31 -4.82
N PRO A 216 -18.07 8.75 -5.21
CA PRO A 216 -17.12 9.35 -6.15
C PRO A 216 -17.72 9.80 -7.48
N ALA A 217 -18.82 9.20 -7.92
CA ALA A 217 -19.56 9.61 -9.11
C ALA A 217 -20.14 11.04 -9.04
N ASN A 218 -20.10 11.69 -7.88
CA ASN A 218 -20.54 13.07 -7.68
C ASN A 218 -19.38 14.02 -7.33
N PHE A 219 -18.13 13.58 -7.50
CA PHE A 219 -16.95 14.41 -7.24
C PHE A 219 -16.97 15.71 -8.06
N ASN A 220 -16.58 16.81 -7.42
CA ASN A 220 -16.57 18.15 -8.00
C ASN A 220 -15.48 19.03 -7.37
N ASP A 221 -14.23 18.67 -7.65
CA ASP A 221 -13.02 19.44 -7.34
C ASP A 221 -12.91 19.87 -5.86
N GLU A 222 -13.33 19.00 -4.94
CA GLU A 222 -13.39 19.30 -3.51
C GLU A 222 -12.00 19.54 -2.88
N LEU A 223 -11.95 20.29 -1.77
CA LEU A 223 -10.75 20.44 -0.94
C LEU A 223 -10.49 19.25 -0.01
N PHE A 224 -11.55 18.49 0.26
CA PHE A 224 -11.54 17.36 1.17
C PHE A 224 -12.14 16.14 0.48
N LEU A 225 -11.44 15.02 0.59
CA LEU A 225 -11.88 13.73 0.10
C LEU A 225 -12.28 12.81 1.26
N PRO A 226 -13.25 11.92 1.04
CA PRO A 226 -13.48 10.81 1.94
C PRO A 226 -12.28 9.85 1.98
N ILE A 227 -12.13 9.17 3.11
CA ILE A 227 -11.14 8.10 3.31
C ILE A 227 -11.80 6.73 3.11
N PRO A 228 -11.08 5.72 2.57
CA PRO A 228 -9.67 5.74 2.17
C PRO A 228 -9.42 6.51 0.85
N VAL A 229 -8.51 7.48 0.88
CA VAL A 229 -8.30 8.43 -0.23
C VAL A 229 -7.83 7.78 -1.51
N ASN A 230 -6.92 6.80 -1.41
CA ASN A 230 -6.41 6.06 -2.57
C ASN A 230 -7.53 5.34 -3.33
N ILE A 231 -8.51 4.80 -2.60
CA ILE A 231 -9.67 4.11 -3.15
C ILE A 231 -10.62 5.13 -3.77
N TYR A 232 -10.96 6.20 -3.03
CA TYR A 232 -11.83 7.26 -3.53
C TYR A 232 -11.30 7.88 -4.84
N LEU A 233 -9.99 8.16 -4.92
CA LEU A 233 -9.33 8.66 -6.12
C LEU A 233 -9.42 7.70 -7.31
N GLN A 234 -9.26 6.39 -7.08
CA GLN A 234 -9.38 5.38 -8.13
C GLN A 234 -10.83 5.28 -8.66
N GLU A 235 -11.83 5.47 -7.81
CA GLU A 235 -13.23 5.52 -8.26
C GLU A 235 -13.56 6.80 -9.01
N ILE A 236 -12.98 7.95 -8.65
CA ILE A 236 -13.15 9.20 -9.43
C ILE A 236 -12.75 8.97 -10.89
N ILE A 237 -11.55 8.44 -11.14
CA ILE A 237 -11.08 8.21 -12.52
C ILE A 237 -11.87 7.13 -13.25
N THR A 238 -12.51 6.22 -12.52
CA THR A 238 -13.40 5.21 -13.13
C THR A 238 -14.70 5.85 -13.63
N HIS A 239 -15.24 6.82 -12.89
CA HIS A 239 -16.46 7.53 -13.27
C HIS A 239 -16.21 8.66 -14.29
N PHE A 240 -15.03 9.29 -14.23
CA PHE A 240 -14.68 10.47 -15.03
C PHE A 240 -13.32 10.32 -15.76
N PRO A 241 -13.10 9.25 -16.55
CA PRO A 241 -11.79 8.93 -17.13
C PRO A 241 -11.29 9.92 -18.20
N VAL A 242 -12.15 10.82 -18.68
CA VAL A 242 -11.81 11.86 -19.66
C VAL A 242 -11.57 13.22 -19.02
N GLU A 243 -12.00 13.42 -17.77
CA GLU A 243 -11.83 14.67 -17.05
C GLU A 243 -10.65 14.60 -16.09
N TYR A 244 -10.42 13.44 -15.47
CA TYR A 244 -9.38 13.27 -14.46
C TYR A 244 -8.44 12.12 -14.76
N TYR A 245 -7.20 12.27 -14.32
CA TYR A 245 -6.22 11.19 -14.28
C TYR A 245 -5.38 11.25 -13.00
N LEU A 246 -4.75 10.12 -12.65
CA LEU A 246 -3.90 9.99 -11.46
C LEU A 246 -2.43 9.83 -11.84
N THR A 247 -1.56 10.46 -11.06
CA THR A 247 -0.16 10.06 -10.95
C THR A 247 0.16 9.88 -9.47
N GLY A 248 0.32 8.63 -9.02
CA GLY A 248 0.41 8.33 -7.58
C GLY A 248 -0.87 8.72 -6.84
N MET A 249 -0.76 9.56 -5.81
CA MET A 249 -1.91 10.11 -5.06
C MET A 249 -2.31 11.53 -5.52
N SER A 250 -1.76 12.00 -6.64
CA SER A 250 -2.13 13.29 -7.21
C SER A 250 -3.21 13.13 -8.27
N LEU A 251 -4.29 13.91 -8.12
CA LEU A 251 -5.39 14.05 -9.07
C LEU A 251 -5.11 15.23 -10.00
N PHE A 252 -5.25 15.01 -11.30
CA PHE A 252 -5.07 16.02 -12.33
C PHE A 252 -6.34 16.20 -13.14
N LYS A 253 -6.56 17.42 -13.64
CA LYS A 253 -7.63 17.76 -14.59
C LYS A 253 -7.16 18.85 -15.53
N ASP A 254 -7.44 18.68 -16.81
CA ASP A 254 -7.16 19.69 -17.82
C ASP A 254 -8.29 20.74 -17.85
N GLY A 255 -7.91 21.99 -18.04
CA GLY A 255 -8.83 23.13 -18.04
C GLY A 255 -8.50 24.12 -19.16
N ILE A 256 -9.52 24.87 -19.56
CA ILE A 256 -9.37 26.01 -20.46
C ILE A 256 -9.80 27.25 -19.68
N SER A 257 -8.94 28.24 -19.61
CA SER A 257 -9.19 29.49 -18.92
C SER A 257 -10.18 30.39 -19.67
N ASP A 258 -10.66 31.45 -19.03
CA ASP A 258 -11.52 32.46 -19.67
C ASP A 258 -10.83 33.20 -20.82
N THR A 259 -9.48 33.21 -20.84
CA THR A 259 -8.70 33.76 -21.96
C THR A 259 -8.56 32.79 -23.14
N GLY A 260 -9.06 31.55 -22.99
CA GLY A 260 -8.95 30.48 -23.97
C GLY A 260 -7.59 29.78 -23.98
N LYS A 261 -6.74 30.02 -22.99
CA LYS A 261 -5.48 29.29 -22.81
C LYS A 261 -5.67 28.05 -21.97
N ASP A 262 -5.07 26.97 -22.41
CA ASP A 262 -5.07 25.68 -21.71
C ASP A 262 -4.17 25.76 -20.46
N TYR A 263 -4.59 25.06 -19.43
CA TYR A 263 -3.83 24.84 -18.20
C TYR A 263 -4.24 23.49 -17.60
N THR A 264 -3.40 22.93 -16.75
CA THR A 264 -3.75 21.75 -15.95
C THR A 264 -3.74 22.15 -14.49
N TRP A 265 -4.72 21.69 -13.71
CA TRP A 265 -4.60 21.76 -12.25
C TRP A 265 -4.35 20.38 -11.66
N GLN A 266 -3.58 20.37 -10.58
CA GLN A 266 -3.17 19.19 -9.83
C GLN A 266 -3.53 19.38 -8.36
N LYS A 267 -4.17 18.39 -7.73
CA LYS A 267 -4.34 18.31 -6.28
C LYS A 267 -3.68 17.06 -5.71
N GLU A 268 -2.98 17.23 -4.60
CA GLU A 268 -2.47 16.13 -3.78
C GLU A 268 -3.20 16.12 -2.44
N TYR A 269 -3.54 14.94 -1.93
CA TYR A 269 -4.26 14.78 -0.67
C TYR A 269 -3.46 13.93 0.32
N ASN A 270 -3.59 14.23 1.61
CA ASN A 270 -3.05 13.37 2.66
C ASN A 270 -3.98 12.19 2.93
N THR A 271 -3.54 11.26 3.77
CA THR A 271 -4.30 10.05 4.13
C THR A 271 -5.61 10.34 4.89
N ASN A 272 -5.76 11.55 5.45
CA ASN A 272 -6.98 11.99 6.12
C ASN A 272 -7.95 12.70 5.15
N GLY A 273 -7.61 12.80 3.87
CA GLY A 273 -8.44 13.41 2.85
C GLY A 273 -8.30 14.91 2.71
N ALA A 274 -7.39 15.59 3.41
CA ALA A 274 -7.18 17.02 3.22
C ALA A 274 -6.21 17.31 2.06
N MET A 275 -6.54 18.30 1.23
CA MET A 275 -5.65 18.78 0.17
C MET A 275 -4.35 19.34 0.75
N ILE A 276 -3.21 18.75 0.36
CA ILE A 276 -1.85 19.16 0.73
C ILE A 276 -1.34 20.19 -0.26
N THR A 277 -1.49 19.95 -1.57
CA THR A 277 -1.06 20.90 -2.59
C THR A 277 -2.12 21.05 -3.66
N GLU A 278 -2.25 22.27 -4.16
CA GLU A 278 -3.03 22.59 -5.36
C GLU A 278 -2.12 23.41 -6.26
N SER A 279 -1.90 22.95 -7.49
CA SER A 279 -1.03 23.61 -8.46
C SER A 279 -1.79 23.84 -9.75
N PHE A 280 -1.62 25.02 -10.34
CA PHE A 280 -2.02 25.31 -11.71
C PHE A 280 -0.76 25.38 -12.57
N LEU A 281 -0.74 24.65 -13.67
CA LEU A 281 0.39 24.46 -14.57
C LEU A 281 0.01 24.97 -15.96
N ASP A 282 0.94 25.64 -16.64
CA ASP A 282 0.74 26.02 -18.04
C ASP A 282 0.95 24.83 -19.00
N GLU A 283 0.75 25.05 -20.30
CA GLU A 283 0.93 24.03 -21.35
C GLU A 283 2.34 23.41 -21.44
N TYR A 284 3.32 23.96 -20.70
CA TYR A 284 4.69 23.48 -20.62
C TYR A 284 5.05 22.93 -19.22
N ASP A 285 4.04 22.60 -18.41
CA ASP A 285 4.17 22.11 -17.03
C ASP A 285 4.86 23.12 -16.07
N ASN A 286 4.92 24.41 -16.41
CA ASN A 286 5.44 25.40 -15.46
C ASN A 286 4.36 25.80 -14.48
N VAL A 287 4.75 25.85 -13.20
CA VAL A 287 3.88 26.32 -12.11
C VAL A 287 3.49 27.79 -12.33
N ILE A 288 2.19 28.01 -12.50
CA ILE A 288 1.53 29.32 -12.52
C ILE A 288 1.27 29.78 -11.09
N VAL A 289 0.61 28.94 -10.30
CA VAL A 289 0.39 29.15 -8.87
C VAL A 289 0.42 27.80 -8.16
N ARG A 290 0.92 27.79 -6.92
CA ARG A 290 0.96 26.62 -6.06
C ARG A 290 0.62 26.97 -4.64
N LEU A 291 -0.35 26.26 -4.10
CA LEU A 291 -0.73 26.28 -2.70
C LEU A 291 -0.16 25.06 -2.01
N ARG A 292 0.21 25.22 -0.74
CA ARG A 292 0.72 24.14 0.10
C ARG A 292 0.20 24.25 1.53
N LEU A 293 -0.32 23.14 2.05
CA LEU A 293 -0.75 23.00 3.43
C LEU A 293 0.48 23.01 4.37
N LEU A 294 0.37 23.77 5.46
CA LEU A 294 1.39 23.92 6.51
C LEU A 294 1.23 22.94 7.67
#